data_AF-A0A286ABI7-F1
#
_entry.id   AF-A0A286ABI7-F1
#
_cell.length_a   1.000
_cell.length_b   1.000
_cell.length_c   1.000
_cell.angle_alpha   90.00
_cell.angle_beta   90.00
_cell.angle_gamma   90.00
#
_symmetry.space_group_name_H-M   'P 1'
#
loop_
_entity.id
_entity.type
_entity.pdbx_description
1 polymer ?
#
loop_
_entity_poly.entity_id
_entity_poly.type
_entity_poly.pdbx_seq_one_letter_code
_entity_poly.pdbx_strand_id
1 'polypeptide(L)'
;MSQTQVLARKWRPRNFTELTGQEHVVRALTNALEQNRLHHAYLLTGTRGVGKTTIARILAKSLNCEIGITAAPCGTCPTCMQIDSGSFIDLIELDAASNTQVDSMRELLENALYAPTCGRYKIYIIDEVHMLSKSAFNAMLKTLEEPPTHVKFILATTDQQKIPITVLSRCLQFNLKQIPQPQITDHLKKILAQEKIPCDILSLQLVARAAQGSMRDALSLLDQAIAFGAGKMEEASVRDMLGIIDHSYLFDLLDALIQKNGLKLLSLADEMDAQCLSFDCALQDLAVILHRIALAQAVPQAIGEDIPEYVRISALAKILMPDDIQLFYQIALHGRGDLSLAPDEYAGFTMTLLRMLTFMPEGFAANQQPPQVPPINTQHLVKAGHKPQPIPEHTPQHVLADNPDLTWPQLTQRLKLAGMAKMLAQHSEAKILSADKIELCVPEAHKHLLEKKYQDKIQSALNTFFGKPIALDFFVGSITGLTPAAIQQRAEEKKQAEAIAAIEKDPIVQELIEQFDAKLIIPSIKPIQNKGDSNDER
;
A
#
# COMPACT_ATOMS: atom_id res chain seq x y z
N MET A 1 -5.62 6.75 41.58
CA MET A 1 -5.24 6.39 40.19
C MET A 1 -6.27 5.39 39.68
N SER A 2 -7.05 5.74 38.66
CA SER A 2 -8.21 4.93 38.24
C SER A 2 -8.46 5.10 36.74
N GLN A 3 -8.36 3.99 36.01
CA GLN A 3 -8.52 3.86 34.56
C GLN A 3 -7.54 4.70 33.71
N THR A 4 -6.52 4.04 33.18
CA THR A 4 -5.66 4.50 32.07
C THR A 4 -6.45 4.49 30.75
N GLN A 5 -7.45 5.36 30.64
CA GLN A 5 -8.10 5.62 29.35
C GLN A 5 -7.23 6.57 28.51
N VAL A 6 -6.74 6.07 27.38
CA VAL A 6 -6.14 6.82 26.26
C VAL A 6 -6.93 8.10 26.01
N LEU A 7 -6.28 9.25 25.86
CA LEU A 7 -6.93 10.56 25.62
C LEU A 7 -7.86 10.50 24.41
N ALA A 8 -7.48 9.79 23.35
CA ALA A 8 -8.31 9.53 22.17
C ALA A 8 -9.66 8.82 22.45
N ARG A 9 -9.82 8.17 23.62
CA ARG A 9 -11.11 7.66 24.12
C ARG A 9 -11.76 8.64 25.09
N LYS A 10 -11.00 9.17 26.06
CA LYS A 10 -11.47 10.08 27.11
C LYS A 10 -12.12 11.36 26.54
N TRP A 11 -11.50 11.93 25.50
CA TRP A 11 -11.90 13.17 24.84
C TRP A 11 -12.72 12.97 23.56
N ARG A 12 -13.30 11.78 23.34
CA ARG A 12 -14.18 11.55 22.20
C ARG A 12 -15.44 12.43 22.31
N PRO A 13 -15.74 13.31 21.34
CA PRO A 13 -16.91 14.19 21.37
C PRO A 13 -18.21 13.42 21.62
N ARG A 14 -19.00 13.90 22.59
CA ARG A 14 -20.28 13.32 23.00
C ARG A 14 -21.47 14.00 22.32
N ASN A 15 -21.28 15.24 21.89
CA ASN A 15 -22.27 16.14 21.29
C ASN A 15 -21.72 16.77 19.98
N PHE A 16 -22.59 17.22 19.08
CA PHE A 16 -22.15 17.86 17.82
C PHE A 16 -21.39 19.18 18.02
N THR A 17 -21.64 19.90 19.11
CA THR A 17 -20.98 21.17 19.47
C THR A 17 -19.50 21.01 19.87
N GLU A 18 -19.09 19.81 20.28
CA GLU A 18 -17.71 19.50 20.66
C GLU A 18 -16.84 19.09 19.46
N LEU A 19 -17.44 18.94 18.27
CA LEU A 19 -16.83 18.28 17.12
C LEU A 19 -16.14 19.26 16.18
N THR A 20 -14.81 19.29 16.23
CA THR A 20 -13.95 20.21 15.47
C THR A 20 -13.99 19.97 13.96
N GLY A 21 -14.10 21.05 13.17
CA GLY A 21 -13.78 21.05 11.73
C GLY A 21 -14.85 20.52 10.76
N GLN A 22 -16.00 20.03 11.24
CA GLN A 22 -17.07 19.47 10.39
C GLN A 22 -18.38 20.27 10.44
N GLU A 23 -18.29 21.60 10.54
CA GLU A 23 -19.44 22.52 10.70
C GLU A 23 -20.55 22.31 9.65
N HIS A 24 -20.17 21.97 8.40
CA HIS A 24 -21.13 21.70 7.32
C HIS A 24 -21.94 20.41 7.56
N VAL A 25 -21.31 19.35 8.07
CA VAL A 25 -21.99 18.08 8.41
C VAL A 25 -22.85 18.28 9.66
N VAL A 26 -22.31 18.93 10.70
CA VAL A 26 -23.02 19.24 11.94
C VAL A 26 -24.30 20.04 11.67
N ARG A 27 -24.21 21.12 10.87
CA ARG A 27 -25.36 21.96 10.52
C ARG A 27 -26.40 21.21 9.69
N ALA A 28 -25.97 20.35 8.76
CA ALA A 28 -26.89 19.56 7.96
C ALA A 28 -27.64 18.50 8.79
N LEU A 29 -26.95 17.80 9.69
CA LEU A 29 -27.56 16.82 10.61
C LEU A 29 -28.49 17.50 11.62
N THR A 30 -28.09 18.64 12.18
CA THR A 30 -28.93 19.46 13.08
C THR A 30 -30.24 19.84 12.39
N ASN A 31 -30.17 20.45 11.20
CA ASN A 31 -31.34 20.82 10.42
C ASN A 31 -32.24 19.61 10.08
N ALA A 32 -31.65 18.44 9.78
CA ALA A 32 -32.39 17.24 9.44
C ALA A 32 -33.14 16.64 10.65
N LEU A 33 -32.54 16.70 11.84
CA LEU A 33 -33.17 16.29 13.10
C LEU A 33 -34.31 17.25 13.48
N GLU A 34 -34.06 18.57 13.45
CA GLU A 34 -35.06 19.60 13.77
C GLU A 34 -36.26 19.60 12.82
N GLN A 35 -36.04 19.38 11.53
CA GLN A 35 -37.11 19.27 10.53
C GLN A 35 -37.74 17.86 10.46
N ASN A 36 -37.28 16.92 11.31
CA ASN A 36 -37.67 15.50 11.32
C ASN A 36 -37.55 14.81 9.93
N ARG A 37 -36.58 15.24 9.11
CA ARG A 37 -36.31 14.75 7.75
C ARG A 37 -35.32 13.58 7.79
N LEU A 38 -35.72 12.52 8.49
CA LEU A 38 -34.85 11.40 8.84
C LEU A 38 -34.74 10.36 7.72
N HIS A 39 -33.66 10.43 6.93
CA HIS A 39 -33.32 9.37 5.97
C HIS A 39 -33.20 7.99 6.65
N HIS A 40 -33.34 6.92 5.87
CA HIS A 40 -33.18 5.54 6.33
C HIS A 40 -31.71 5.10 6.37
N ALA A 41 -30.87 5.63 5.47
CA ALA A 41 -29.44 5.36 5.40
C ALA A 41 -28.62 6.65 5.26
N TYR A 42 -27.54 6.72 6.03
CA TYR A 42 -26.54 7.78 5.98
C TYR A 42 -25.19 7.18 5.62
N LEU A 43 -24.39 7.87 4.80
CA LEU A 43 -23.02 7.47 4.45
C LEU A 43 -22.04 8.58 4.83
N LEU A 44 -21.14 8.27 5.77
CA LEU A 44 -20.07 9.14 6.24
C LEU A 44 -18.76 8.78 5.52
N THR A 45 -18.29 9.65 4.63
CA THR A 45 -17.03 9.45 3.90
C THR A 45 -15.95 10.40 4.41
N GLY A 46 -14.67 10.03 4.30
CA GLY A 46 -13.54 10.84 4.77
C GLY A 46 -12.41 9.98 5.34
N THR A 47 -11.23 10.58 5.53
CA THR A 47 -10.01 9.86 5.94
C THR A 47 -10.14 9.18 7.32
N ARG A 48 -9.11 8.42 7.72
CA ARG A 48 -9.07 7.80 9.06
C ARG A 48 -9.13 8.91 10.13
N GLY A 49 -9.83 8.64 11.23
CA GLY A 49 -9.76 9.46 12.45
C GLY A 49 -10.35 10.88 12.41
N VAL A 50 -10.90 11.36 11.29
CA VAL A 50 -11.60 12.67 11.19
C VAL A 50 -12.97 12.73 11.90
N GLY A 51 -13.42 11.63 12.50
CA GLY A 51 -14.59 11.58 13.37
C GLY A 51 -15.82 10.81 12.86
N LYS A 52 -15.73 10.07 11.74
CA LYS A 52 -16.86 9.30 11.14
C LYS A 52 -17.70 8.54 12.18
N THR A 53 -17.10 7.57 12.85
CA THR A 53 -17.73 6.72 13.88
C THR A 53 -18.21 7.52 15.10
N THR A 54 -17.66 8.71 15.35
CA THR A 54 -18.11 9.62 16.42
C THR A 54 -19.39 10.35 16.00
N ILE A 55 -19.46 10.91 14.78
CA ILE A 55 -20.71 11.46 14.22
C ILE A 55 -21.80 10.38 14.22
N ALA A 56 -21.48 9.15 13.84
CA ALA A 56 -22.41 8.03 13.87
C ALA A 56 -23.00 7.77 15.28
N ARG A 57 -22.18 7.72 16.33
CA ARG A 57 -22.65 7.59 17.72
C ARG A 57 -23.46 8.79 18.20
N ILE A 58 -23.05 10.02 17.87
CA ILE A 58 -23.80 11.24 18.26
C ILE A 58 -25.19 11.24 17.59
N LEU A 59 -25.26 10.88 16.31
CA LEU A 59 -26.53 10.71 15.59
C LEU A 59 -27.39 9.59 16.21
N ALA A 60 -26.79 8.48 16.63
CA ALA A 60 -27.50 7.41 17.33
C ALA A 60 -28.12 7.90 18.66
N LYS A 61 -27.39 8.67 19.48
CA LYS A 61 -27.96 9.34 20.66
C LYS A 61 -29.09 10.30 20.30
N SER A 62 -28.88 11.12 19.27
CA SER A 62 -29.83 12.15 18.82
C SER A 62 -31.17 11.56 18.37
N LEU A 63 -31.16 10.32 17.86
CA LEU A 63 -32.35 9.57 17.43
C LEU A 63 -33.03 8.81 18.58
N ASN A 64 -32.27 8.30 19.55
CA ASN A 64 -32.77 7.42 20.62
C ASN A 64 -32.84 8.08 22.01
N CYS A 65 -32.54 9.38 22.14
CA CYS A 65 -32.68 10.13 23.40
C CYS A 65 -34.13 10.06 23.93
N GLU A 66 -34.28 9.81 25.23
CA GLU A 66 -35.58 9.71 25.91
C GLU A 66 -36.40 11.00 25.76
N ILE A 67 -35.75 12.16 25.88
CA ILE A 67 -36.36 13.50 25.77
C ILE A 67 -37.05 13.70 24.41
N GLY A 68 -36.46 13.19 23.33
CA GLY A 68 -36.93 13.43 21.97
C GLY A 68 -35.83 13.27 20.93
N ILE A 69 -36.26 13.18 19.66
CA ILE A 69 -35.36 13.31 18.51
C ILE A 69 -34.81 14.74 18.54
N THR A 70 -33.53 14.91 18.83
CA THR A 70 -32.93 16.20 19.20
C THR A 70 -31.49 16.30 18.73
N ALA A 71 -31.09 17.46 18.20
CA ALA A 71 -29.69 17.71 17.80
C ALA A 71 -28.73 17.87 19.00
N ALA A 72 -29.26 18.20 20.19
CA ALA A 72 -28.53 18.24 21.44
C ALA A 72 -28.98 17.09 22.37
N PRO A 73 -28.43 15.88 22.23
CA PRO A 73 -28.71 14.79 23.17
C PRO A 73 -28.21 15.16 24.57
N CYS A 74 -28.97 14.84 25.62
CA CYS A 74 -28.66 15.32 26.97
C CYS A 74 -27.39 14.72 27.60
N GLY A 75 -26.89 13.59 27.09
CA GLY A 75 -25.73 12.88 27.65
C GLY A 75 -25.97 12.20 29.01
N THR A 76 -27.06 12.49 29.70
CA THR A 76 -27.39 12.02 31.05
C THR A 76 -28.48 10.96 31.10
N CYS A 77 -29.19 10.69 30.00
CA CYS A 77 -30.19 9.61 29.94
C CYS A 77 -29.51 8.21 29.94
N PRO A 78 -30.14 7.14 30.44
CA PRO A 78 -29.56 5.79 30.44
C PRO A 78 -29.20 5.33 29.03
N THR A 79 -30.06 5.56 28.03
CA THR A 79 -29.77 5.31 26.61
C THR A 79 -28.53 6.09 26.13
N CYS A 80 -28.39 7.34 26.56
CA CYS A 80 -27.28 8.22 26.20
C CYS A 80 -25.95 7.66 26.72
N MET A 81 -25.93 7.22 27.99
CA MET A 81 -24.78 6.61 28.64
C MET A 81 -24.45 5.23 28.05
N GLN A 82 -25.46 4.40 27.78
CA GLN A 82 -25.28 3.08 27.16
C GLN A 82 -24.71 3.17 25.73
N ILE A 83 -25.04 4.21 24.96
CA ILE A 83 -24.45 4.46 23.63
C ILE A 83 -22.99 4.95 23.75
N ASP A 84 -22.65 5.73 24.78
CA ASP A 84 -21.26 6.11 25.06
C ASP A 84 -20.40 4.89 25.48
N SER A 85 -20.91 4.02 26.36
CA SER A 85 -20.23 2.76 26.74
C SER A 85 -20.21 1.69 25.65
N GLY A 86 -21.02 1.83 24.59
CA GLY A 86 -21.14 0.83 23.53
C GLY A 86 -21.91 -0.43 23.96
N SER A 87 -22.84 -0.29 24.91
CA SER A 87 -23.62 -1.38 25.52
C SER A 87 -25.13 -1.15 25.39
N PHE A 88 -25.56 -0.46 24.33
CA PHE A 88 -26.98 -0.21 24.04
C PHE A 88 -27.52 -1.24 23.04
N ILE A 89 -28.55 -1.99 23.42
CA ILE A 89 -29.04 -3.17 22.70
C ILE A 89 -29.48 -2.86 21.27
N ASP A 90 -30.16 -1.72 21.06
CA ASP A 90 -30.65 -1.32 19.73
C ASP A 90 -29.64 -0.47 18.93
N LEU A 91 -28.36 -0.48 19.33
CA LEU A 91 -27.23 0.04 18.55
C LEU A 91 -26.24 -1.09 18.26
N ILE A 92 -26.23 -1.56 17.02
CA ILE A 92 -25.33 -2.60 16.55
C ILE A 92 -24.16 -1.92 15.82
N GLU A 93 -22.96 -2.01 16.37
CA GLU A 93 -21.72 -1.55 15.72
C GLU A 93 -20.99 -2.73 15.08
N LEU A 94 -20.63 -2.58 13.80
CA LEU A 94 -19.98 -3.59 12.98
C LEU A 94 -18.74 -2.98 12.31
N ASP A 95 -17.60 -3.65 12.46
CA ASP A 95 -16.40 -3.37 11.68
C ASP A 95 -16.37 -4.34 10.49
N ALA A 96 -16.48 -3.81 9.27
CA ALA A 96 -16.47 -4.62 8.05
C ALA A 96 -15.09 -5.25 7.77
N ALA A 97 -14.01 -4.76 8.39
CA ALA A 97 -12.68 -5.34 8.24
C ALA A 97 -12.50 -6.63 9.07
N SER A 98 -13.22 -6.79 10.19
CA SER A 98 -13.23 -8.04 10.96
C SER A 98 -14.34 -9.00 10.52
N ASN A 99 -15.53 -8.48 10.21
CA ASN A 99 -16.72 -9.28 9.92
C ASN A 99 -17.00 -9.34 8.41
N THR A 100 -16.06 -9.93 7.66
CA THR A 100 -16.13 -10.04 6.18
C THR A 100 -17.07 -11.14 5.66
N GLN A 101 -17.53 -12.04 6.55
CA GLN A 101 -18.42 -13.15 6.21
C GLN A 101 -19.82 -12.68 5.84
N VAL A 102 -20.37 -13.23 4.76
CA VAL A 102 -21.68 -12.84 4.20
C VAL A 102 -22.81 -13.17 5.17
N ASP A 103 -22.71 -14.31 5.84
CA ASP A 103 -23.83 -14.91 6.57
C ASP A 103 -24.11 -14.20 7.88
N SER A 104 -23.08 -13.75 8.60
CA SER A 104 -23.24 -12.84 9.74
C SER A 104 -23.98 -11.55 9.35
N MET A 105 -23.70 -10.99 8.16
CA MET A 105 -24.43 -9.81 7.68
C MET A 105 -25.88 -10.15 7.30
N ARG A 106 -26.17 -11.35 6.80
CA ARG A 106 -27.55 -11.82 6.54
C ARG A 106 -28.35 -11.95 7.83
N GLU A 107 -27.82 -12.68 8.81
CA GLU A 107 -28.43 -12.84 10.14
C GLU A 107 -28.76 -11.48 10.77
N LEU A 108 -27.86 -10.50 10.64
CA LEU A 108 -28.05 -9.15 11.18
C LEU A 108 -29.10 -8.33 10.43
N LEU A 109 -29.30 -8.55 9.13
CA LEU A 109 -30.37 -7.94 8.32
C LEU A 109 -31.72 -8.61 8.55
N GLU A 110 -31.77 -9.93 8.73
CA GLU A 110 -32.97 -10.65 9.14
C GLU A 110 -33.41 -10.18 10.52
N ASN A 111 -32.47 -10.03 11.45
CA ASN A 111 -32.71 -9.42 12.75
C ASN A 111 -33.14 -7.93 12.68
N ALA A 112 -32.95 -7.23 11.56
CA ALA A 112 -33.41 -5.84 11.40
C ALA A 112 -34.93 -5.73 11.21
N LEU A 113 -35.59 -6.81 10.78
CA LEU A 113 -37.05 -6.85 10.58
C LEU A 113 -37.80 -6.71 11.91
N TYR A 114 -37.22 -7.17 13.03
CA TYR A 114 -37.79 -7.03 14.36
C TYR A 114 -37.66 -5.61 14.92
N ALA A 115 -38.71 -5.17 15.61
CA ALA A 115 -38.77 -3.87 16.30
C ALA A 115 -37.64 -3.69 17.34
N PRO A 116 -37.27 -2.44 17.69
CA PRO A 116 -36.33 -2.16 18.77
C PRO A 116 -36.89 -2.58 20.14
N THR A 117 -35.98 -2.88 21.06
CA THR A 117 -36.25 -3.41 22.41
C THR A 117 -36.55 -2.31 23.42
N CYS A 118 -35.82 -1.20 23.32
CA CYS A 118 -35.86 -0.06 24.24
C CYS A 118 -35.76 1.29 23.50
N GLY A 119 -35.10 1.33 22.34
CA GLY A 119 -34.93 2.52 21.52
C GLY A 119 -36.17 2.89 20.69
N ARG A 120 -36.15 4.12 20.14
CA ARG A 120 -37.11 4.58 19.12
C ARG A 120 -36.77 4.00 17.74
N TYR A 121 -35.48 3.79 17.49
CA TYR A 121 -34.92 3.24 16.27
C TYR A 121 -33.86 2.18 16.59
N LYS A 122 -33.83 1.12 15.77
CA LYS A 122 -32.76 0.12 15.72
C LYS A 122 -31.69 0.60 14.74
N ILE A 123 -30.49 0.85 15.25
CA ILE A 123 -29.44 1.57 14.53
C ILE A 123 -28.27 0.65 14.24
N TYR A 124 -27.89 0.57 12.97
CA TYR A 124 -26.76 -0.22 12.49
C TYR A 124 -25.64 0.73 12.05
N ILE A 125 -24.55 0.79 12.82
CA ILE A 125 -23.30 1.45 12.41
C ILE A 125 -22.42 0.40 11.75
N ILE A 126 -22.03 0.64 10.48
CA ILE A 126 -21.11 -0.25 9.75
C ILE A 126 -19.90 0.59 9.35
N ASP A 127 -18.78 0.41 10.06
CA ASP A 127 -17.53 1.12 9.81
C ASP A 127 -16.65 0.39 8.78
N GLU A 128 -15.84 1.18 8.08
CA GLU A 128 -15.05 0.80 6.89
C GLU A 128 -15.78 -0.11 5.89
N VAL A 129 -17.06 0.21 5.61
CA VAL A 129 -18.03 -0.59 4.82
C VAL A 129 -17.50 -1.03 3.44
N HIS A 130 -16.52 -0.33 2.88
CA HIS A 130 -15.85 -0.71 1.63
C HIS A 130 -15.11 -2.07 1.69
N MET A 131 -14.88 -2.61 2.89
CA MET A 131 -14.30 -3.93 3.13
C MET A 131 -15.33 -5.07 2.98
N LEU A 132 -16.63 -4.76 2.88
CA LEU A 132 -17.66 -5.77 2.68
C LEU A 132 -17.53 -6.47 1.32
N SER A 133 -17.81 -7.77 1.30
CA SER A 133 -17.90 -8.56 0.08
C SER A 133 -19.09 -8.11 -0.80
N LYS A 134 -18.96 -8.26 -2.13
CA LYS A 134 -20.01 -7.91 -3.10
C LYS A 134 -21.35 -8.60 -2.80
N SER A 135 -21.29 -9.83 -2.27
CA SER A 135 -22.43 -10.61 -1.78
C SER A 135 -23.10 -10.01 -0.54
N ALA A 136 -22.34 -9.46 0.41
CA ALA A 136 -22.89 -8.75 1.56
C ALA A 136 -23.57 -7.43 1.15
N PHE A 137 -22.95 -6.65 0.25
CA PHE A 137 -23.60 -5.47 -0.34
C PHE A 137 -24.92 -5.82 -1.04
N ASN A 138 -24.96 -6.89 -1.83
CA ASN A 138 -26.19 -7.34 -2.51
C ASN A 138 -27.28 -7.82 -1.54
N ALA A 139 -26.93 -8.34 -0.36
CA ALA A 139 -27.89 -8.64 0.70
C ALA A 139 -28.48 -7.35 1.30
N MET A 140 -27.62 -6.37 1.60
CA MET A 140 -28.04 -5.06 2.13
C MET A 140 -28.96 -4.27 1.18
N LEU A 141 -28.78 -4.40 -0.14
CA LEU A 141 -29.59 -3.65 -1.11
C LEU A 141 -31.10 -3.87 -0.92
N LYS A 142 -31.55 -5.07 -0.59
CA LYS A 142 -32.98 -5.34 -0.32
C LYS A 142 -33.51 -4.49 0.84
N THR A 143 -32.80 -4.48 1.97
CA THR A 143 -33.18 -3.74 3.17
C THR A 143 -32.93 -2.23 3.06
N LEU A 144 -32.13 -1.78 2.08
CA LEU A 144 -31.95 -0.37 1.72
C LEU A 144 -32.98 0.11 0.69
N GLU A 145 -33.59 -0.80 -0.08
CA GLU A 145 -34.70 -0.51 -0.99
C GLU A 145 -36.03 -0.44 -0.24
N GLU A 146 -36.30 -1.39 0.65
CA GLU A 146 -37.52 -1.45 1.48
C GLU A 146 -37.17 -1.46 2.98
N PRO A 147 -36.66 -0.33 3.54
CA PRO A 147 -36.25 -0.24 4.94
C PRO A 147 -37.44 -0.21 5.90
N PRO A 148 -37.46 -1.03 6.97
CA PRO A 148 -38.46 -0.89 8.05
C PRO A 148 -38.40 0.49 8.70
N THR A 149 -39.55 1.04 9.08
CA THR A 149 -39.68 2.43 9.58
C THR A 149 -38.86 2.69 10.86
N HIS A 150 -38.62 1.66 11.67
CA HIS A 150 -37.82 1.68 12.88
C HIS A 150 -36.31 1.44 12.65
N VAL A 151 -35.86 1.11 11.44
CA VAL A 151 -34.43 0.82 11.16
C VAL A 151 -33.72 2.06 10.61
N LYS A 152 -32.48 2.29 11.06
CA LYS A 152 -31.58 3.32 10.53
C LYS A 152 -30.17 2.77 10.31
N PHE A 153 -29.64 2.92 9.10
CA PHE A 153 -28.25 2.57 8.76
C PHE A 153 -27.35 3.80 8.79
N ILE A 154 -26.17 3.66 9.37
CA ILE A 154 -25.09 4.66 9.34
C ILE A 154 -23.82 3.96 8.87
N LEU A 155 -23.53 4.10 7.58
CA LEU A 155 -22.36 3.54 6.95
C LEU A 155 -21.18 4.52 7.06
N ALA A 156 -19.98 4.03 7.32
CA ALA A 156 -18.77 4.83 7.34
C ALA A 156 -17.67 4.20 6.47
N THR A 157 -16.85 5.03 5.80
CA THR A 157 -15.75 4.55 4.95
C THR A 157 -14.61 5.56 4.84
N THR A 158 -13.38 5.07 4.68
CA THR A 158 -12.24 5.81 4.14
C THR A 158 -12.29 5.97 2.62
N ASP A 159 -12.85 4.98 1.92
CA ASP A 159 -12.89 4.93 0.45
C ASP A 159 -14.34 4.91 -0.05
N GLN A 160 -14.72 5.94 -0.82
CA GLN A 160 -16.04 6.04 -1.44
C GLN A 160 -16.11 5.36 -2.82
N GLN A 161 -14.99 5.21 -3.53
CA GLN A 161 -14.96 4.68 -4.90
C GLN A 161 -15.20 3.17 -4.95
N LYS A 162 -14.81 2.45 -3.88
CA LYS A 162 -15.09 1.02 -3.71
C LYS A 162 -16.55 0.67 -3.44
N ILE A 163 -17.40 1.64 -3.06
CA ILE A 163 -18.81 1.39 -2.72
C ILE A 163 -19.66 1.34 -4.00
N PRO A 164 -20.51 0.31 -4.21
CA PRO A 164 -21.38 0.23 -5.37
C PRO A 164 -22.31 1.45 -5.50
N ILE A 165 -22.46 1.97 -6.72
CA ILE A 165 -23.32 3.13 -7.03
C ILE A 165 -24.78 2.89 -6.58
N THR A 166 -25.24 1.64 -6.60
CA THR A 166 -26.56 1.20 -6.10
C THR A 166 -26.78 1.41 -4.60
N VAL A 167 -25.72 1.50 -3.80
CA VAL A 167 -25.76 1.88 -2.38
C VAL A 167 -25.63 3.40 -2.24
N LEU A 168 -24.72 4.01 -3.01
CA LEU A 168 -24.48 5.46 -3.02
C LEU A 168 -25.74 6.26 -3.37
N SER A 169 -26.59 5.77 -4.27
CA SER A 169 -27.84 6.43 -4.68
C SER A 169 -28.96 6.40 -3.64
N ARG A 170 -28.84 5.56 -2.60
CA ARG A 170 -29.86 5.37 -1.56
C ARG A 170 -29.47 5.99 -0.21
N CYS A 171 -28.18 6.19 0.03
CA CYS A 171 -27.68 6.81 1.25
C CYS A 171 -27.60 8.35 1.12
N LEU A 172 -27.97 9.08 2.18
CA LEU A 172 -27.62 10.50 2.28
C LEU A 172 -26.12 10.63 2.59
N GLN A 173 -25.36 11.25 1.69
CA GLN A 173 -23.90 11.28 1.73
C GLN A 173 -23.37 12.52 2.45
N PHE A 174 -22.44 12.33 3.39
CA PHE A 174 -21.71 13.38 4.08
C PHE A 174 -20.19 13.13 4.00
N ASN A 175 -19.47 14.04 3.34
CA ASN A 175 -18.02 14.01 3.25
C ASN A 175 -17.41 14.85 4.39
N LEU A 176 -16.67 14.18 5.28
CA LEU A 176 -15.91 14.77 6.38
C LEU A 176 -14.53 15.19 5.86
N LYS A 177 -14.19 16.46 6.04
CA LYS A 177 -12.91 17.04 5.59
C LYS A 177 -11.78 16.66 6.54
N GLN A 178 -10.53 16.72 6.07
CA GLN A 178 -9.37 16.77 6.97
C GLN A 178 -9.46 18.03 7.85
N ILE A 179 -9.10 17.91 9.13
CA ILE A 179 -9.18 19.02 10.09
C ILE A 179 -7.93 19.89 9.91
N PRO A 180 -8.04 21.22 9.72
CA PRO A 180 -6.88 22.10 9.55
C PRO A 180 -5.93 22.03 10.75
N GLN A 181 -4.61 21.99 10.48
CA GLN A 181 -3.55 21.98 11.50
C GLN A 181 -3.77 22.99 12.64
N PRO A 182 -4.08 24.29 12.42
CA PRO A 182 -4.33 25.22 13.53
C PRO A 182 -5.52 24.82 14.42
N GLN A 183 -6.59 24.24 13.85
CA GLN A 183 -7.73 23.76 14.64
C GLN A 183 -7.37 22.53 15.49
N ILE A 184 -6.45 21.67 15.01
CA ILE A 184 -5.87 20.58 15.80
C ILE A 184 -5.05 21.16 16.95
N THR A 185 -4.08 22.05 16.66
CA THR A 185 -3.22 22.71 17.65
C THR A 185 -4.04 23.39 18.76
N ASP A 186 -5.08 24.15 18.41
CA ASP A 186 -5.98 24.79 19.38
C ASP A 186 -6.78 23.80 20.23
N HIS A 187 -7.15 22.64 19.68
CA HIS A 187 -7.88 21.60 20.40
C HIS A 187 -6.96 20.83 21.37
N LEU A 188 -5.76 20.43 20.92
CA LEU A 188 -4.76 19.80 21.77
C LEU A 188 -4.35 20.72 22.94
N LYS A 189 -4.17 22.02 22.66
CA LYS A 189 -3.91 23.05 23.68
C LYS A 189 -5.02 23.16 24.74
N LYS A 190 -6.30 23.07 24.32
CA LYS A 190 -7.46 23.05 25.24
C LYS A 190 -7.52 21.79 26.09
N ILE A 191 -7.09 20.64 25.57
CA ILE A 191 -7.03 19.37 26.31
C ILE A 191 -5.90 19.41 27.35
N LEU A 192 -4.69 19.79 26.97
CA LEU A 192 -3.53 19.83 27.87
C LEU A 192 -3.70 20.84 29.01
N ALA A 193 -4.36 21.97 28.74
CA ALA A 193 -4.75 22.94 29.78
C ALA A 193 -5.72 22.35 30.84
N GLN A 194 -6.55 21.37 30.46
CA GLN A 194 -7.49 20.69 31.37
C GLN A 194 -6.84 19.50 32.10
N GLU A 195 -5.95 18.76 31.43
CA GLU A 195 -5.12 17.71 32.05
C GLU A 195 -3.97 18.28 32.91
N LYS A 196 -3.70 19.59 32.80
CA LYS A 196 -2.62 20.35 33.49
C LYS A 196 -1.20 19.89 33.13
N ILE A 197 -1.00 19.52 31.86
CA ILE A 197 0.30 19.09 31.33
C ILE A 197 1.02 20.29 30.69
N PRO A 198 2.29 20.56 31.03
CA PRO A 198 3.08 21.63 30.41
C PRO A 198 3.49 21.25 28.98
N CYS A 199 3.34 22.17 28.03
CA CYS A 199 3.62 21.94 26.61
C CYS A 199 4.09 23.19 25.87
N ASP A 200 5.06 22.99 24.96
CA ASP A 200 5.51 24.04 24.04
C ASP A 200 4.59 24.12 22.81
N ILE A 201 4.50 25.30 22.20
CA ILE A 201 3.67 25.53 21.00
C ILE A 201 4.25 24.76 19.80
N LEU A 202 5.56 24.67 19.69
CA LEU A 202 6.26 23.95 18.61
C LEU A 202 5.98 22.44 18.69
N SER A 203 6.04 21.85 19.88
CA SER A 203 5.64 20.45 20.14
C SER A 203 4.23 20.15 19.63
N LEU A 204 3.27 21.06 19.85
CA LEU A 204 1.90 20.90 19.35
C LEU A 204 1.79 21.02 17.82
N GLN A 205 2.58 21.90 17.21
CA GLN A 205 2.63 22.03 15.75
C GLN A 205 3.24 20.78 15.08
N LEU A 206 4.28 20.18 15.69
CA LEU A 206 4.87 18.92 15.24
C LEU A 206 3.84 17.78 15.27
N VAL A 207 3.13 17.59 16.40
CA VAL A 207 2.05 16.58 16.52
C VAL A 207 0.91 16.87 15.53
N ALA A 208 0.47 18.12 15.38
CA ALA A 208 -0.59 18.48 14.43
C ALA A 208 -0.20 18.28 12.96
N ARG A 209 1.09 18.47 12.60
CA ARG A 209 1.64 18.15 11.27
C ARG A 209 1.69 16.63 11.05
N ALA A 210 2.25 15.87 12.00
CA ALA A 210 2.36 14.42 11.94
C ALA A 210 0.99 13.71 11.86
N ALA A 211 -0.04 14.29 12.47
CA ALA A 211 -1.41 13.75 12.46
C ALA A 211 -2.17 13.86 11.12
N GLN A 212 -1.62 14.57 10.11
CA GLN A 212 -2.18 14.67 8.74
C GLN A 212 -3.69 14.99 8.66
N GLY A 213 -4.19 15.83 9.58
CA GLY A 213 -5.60 16.24 9.63
C GLY A 213 -6.56 15.29 10.37
N SER A 214 -6.05 14.24 11.02
CA SER A 214 -6.82 13.28 11.83
C SER A 214 -6.76 13.62 13.32
N MET A 215 -7.91 13.85 13.96
CA MET A 215 -7.96 14.12 15.41
C MET A 215 -7.67 12.88 16.25
N ARG A 216 -8.10 11.69 15.81
CA ARG A 216 -7.82 10.43 16.52
C ARG A 216 -6.31 10.17 16.60
N ASP A 217 -5.62 10.42 15.50
CA ASP A 217 -4.18 10.14 15.42
C ASP A 217 -3.38 11.26 16.10
N ALA A 218 -3.82 12.52 16.02
CA ALA A 218 -3.28 13.62 16.84
C ALA A 218 -3.34 13.34 18.35
N LEU A 219 -4.48 12.83 18.85
CA LEU A 219 -4.63 12.47 20.26
C LEU A 219 -3.79 11.24 20.63
N SER A 220 -3.64 10.27 19.72
CA SER A 220 -2.83 9.06 19.97
C SER A 220 -1.33 9.37 20.00
N LEU A 221 -0.86 10.24 19.10
CA LEU A 221 0.50 10.79 19.13
C LEU A 221 0.73 11.64 20.39
N LEU A 222 -0.27 12.40 20.84
CA LEU A 222 -0.20 13.16 22.08
C LEU A 222 -0.08 12.26 23.32
N ASP A 223 -0.90 11.19 23.42
CA ASP A 223 -0.79 10.17 24.48
C ASP A 223 0.64 9.58 24.54
N GLN A 224 1.19 9.23 23.38
CA GLN A 224 2.55 8.68 23.25
C GLN A 224 3.64 9.69 23.63
N ALA A 225 3.52 10.95 23.19
CA ALA A 225 4.47 12.02 23.51
C ALA A 225 4.48 12.36 25.01
N ILE A 226 3.32 12.38 25.67
CA ILE A 226 3.20 12.54 27.13
C ILE A 226 3.89 11.38 27.87
N ALA A 227 3.74 10.15 27.37
CA ALA A 227 4.38 8.97 27.96
C ALA A 227 5.91 8.97 27.78
N PHE A 228 6.39 9.41 26.61
CA PHE A 228 7.82 9.52 26.29
C PHE A 228 8.51 10.65 27.09
N GLY A 229 7.92 11.86 27.07
CA GLY A 229 8.41 13.04 27.79
C GLY A 229 8.13 13.04 29.31
N ALA A 230 7.83 11.88 29.89
CA ALA A 230 7.59 11.67 31.33
C ALA A 230 6.59 12.67 31.97
N GLY A 231 5.53 13.04 31.24
CA GLY A 231 4.53 14.03 31.68
C GLY A 231 4.80 15.48 31.28
N LYS A 232 5.77 15.73 30.40
CA LYS A 232 5.99 17.02 29.73
C LYS A 232 5.97 16.87 28.20
N MET A 233 5.82 17.98 27.48
CA MET A 233 5.78 18.06 26.02
C MET A 233 6.85 19.03 25.48
N GLU A 234 8.13 18.68 25.69
CA GLU A 234 9.30 19.47 25.29
C GLU A 234 9.72 19.15 23.83
N GLU A 235 10.05 20.16 23.03
CA GLU A 235 10.19 20.04 21.55
C GLU A 235 11.10 18.90 21.09
N ALA A 236 12.31 18.78 21.67
CA ALA A 236 13.27 17.74 21.31
C ALA A 236 12.69 16.33 21.53
N SER A 237 12.08 16.08 22.70
CA SER A 237 11.48 14.78 23.01
C SER A 237 10.36 14.39 22.04
N VAL A 238 9.65 15.36 21.46
CA VAL A 238 8.60 15.14 20.45
C VAL A 238 9.20 14.94 19.05
N ARG A 239 10.29 15.63 18.71
CA ARG A 239 11.04 15.40 17.46
C ARG A 239 11.59 13.97 17.41
N ASP A 240 12.26 13.54 18.49
CA ASP A 240 12.85 12.21 18.63
C ASP A 240 11.77 11.11 18.55
N MET A 241 10.67 11.28 19.30
CA MET A 241 9.52 10.36 19.33
C MET A 241 8.79 10.24 18.00
N LEU A 242 8.74 11.31 17.19
CA LEU A 242 8.15 11.30 15.84
C LEU A 242 9.13 10.84 14.76
N GLY A 243 10.41 10.58 15.10
CA GLY A 243 11.46 10.27 14.12
C GLY A 243 11.71 11.40 13.10
N ILE A 244 11.41 12.65 13.46
CA ILE A 244 11.56 13.79 12.56
C ILE A 244 13.04 14.16 12.49
N ILE A 245 13.65 13.82 11.35
CA ILE A 245 15.03 14.15 11.00
C ILE A 245 15.24 15.66 11.14
N ASP A 246 16.32 16.07 11.81
CA ASP A 246 16.74 17.48 11.77
C ASP A 246 17.06 17.85 10.32
N HIS A 247 16.36 18.87 9.79
CA HIS A 247 16.57 19.37 8.44
C HIS A 247 18.03 19.77 8.16
N SER A 248 18.84 20.00 9.20
CA SER A 248 20.30 20.20 9.07
C SER A 248 20.96 19.13 8.19
N TYR A 249 20.70 17.83 8.45
CA TYR A 249 21.20 16.71 7.63
C TYR A 249 20.79 16.84 6.17
N LEU A 250 19.52 17.17 5.90
CA LEU A 250 18.98 17.27 4.54
C LEU A 250 19.58 18.45 3.76
N PHE A 251 19.83 19.59 4.43
CA PHE A 251 20.57 20.70 3.82
C PHE A 251 22.05 20.38 3.64
N ASP A 252 22.68 19.67 4.57
CA ASP A 252 24.08 19.27 4.48
C ASP A 252 24.35 18.23 3.39
N LEU A 253 23.35 17.39 3.07
CA LEU A 253 23.30 16.55 1.86
C LEU A 253 23.17 17.42 0.59
N LEU A 254 22.29 18.43 0.56
CA LEU A 254 22.18 19.35 -0.59
C LEU A 254 23.48 20.14 -0.83
N ASP A 255 24.12 20.64 0.22
CA ASP A 255 25.43 21.31 0.14
C ASP A 255 26.54 20.35 -0.36
N ALA A 256 26.47 19.07 0.00
CA ALA A 256 27.40 18.04 -0.49
C ALA A 256 27.14 17.63 -1.95
N LEU A 257 25.87 17.60 -2.39
CA LEU A 257 25.47 17.40 -3.80
C LEU A 257 26.00 18.54 -4.68
N ILE A 258 25.85 19.80 -4.26
CA ILE A 258 26.37 20.98 -4.97
C ILE A 258 27.90 20.89 -5.13
N GLN A 259 28.61 20.42 -4.10
CA GLN A 259 30.06 20.21 -4.14
C GLN A 259 30.47 18.93 -4.90
N LYS A 260 29.51 18.16 -5.45
CA LYS A 260 29.67 16.83 -6.04
C LYS A 260 30.47 15.86 -5.16
N ASN A 261 30.38 16.02 -3.84
CA ASN A 261 31.21 15.31 -2.86
C ASN A 261 30.54 14.01 -2.39
N GLY A 262 30.71 12.95 -3.18
CA GLY A 262 30.17 11.63 -2.88
C GLY A 262 30.64 11.02 -1.56
N LEU A 263 31.85 11.36 -1.07
CA LEU A 263 32.33 10.88 0.22
C LEU A 263 31.56 11.52 1.39
N LYS A 264 31.32 12.85 1.36
CA LYS A 264 30.48 13.51 2.38
C LYS A 264 29.03 13.02 2.34
N LEU A 265 28.50 12.70 1.15
CA LEU A 265 27.14 12.17 1.01
C LEU A 265 26.98 10.79 1.63
N LEU A 266 27.96 9.90 1.45
CA LEU A 266 27.94 8.58 2.10
C LEU A 266 28.15 8.70 3.62
N SER A 267 29.09 9.52 4.09
CA SER A 267 29.27 9.69 5.55
C SER A 267 28.04 10.29 6.24
N LEU A 268 27.31 11.20 5.58
CA LEU A 268 26.03 11.70 6.10
C LEU A 268 24.94 10.61 6.11
N ALA A 269 24.91 9.71 5.11
CA ALA A 269 24.00 8.56 5.12
C ALA A 269 24.36 7.57 6.24
N ASP A 270 25.66 7.33 6.49
CA ASP A 270 26.15 6.49 7.58
C ASP A 270 25.79 7.07 8.97
N GLU A 271 25.91 8.39 9.14
CA GLU A 271 25.48 9.10 10.36
C GLU A 271 23.96 9.01 10.59
N MET A 272 23.16 9.03 9.52
CA MET A 272 21.70 8.87 9.60
C MET A 272 21.28 7.42 9.91
N ASP A 273 21.97 6.43 9.35
CA ASP A 273 21.77 4.99 9.65
C ASP A 273 22.13 4.66 11.10
N ALA A 274 23.25 5.21 11.59
CA ALA A 274 23.70 5.07 12.98
C ALA A 274 22.73 5.71 14.00
N GLN A 275 21.87 6.63 13.57
CA GLN A 275 20.77 7.20 14.36
C GLN A 275 19.42 6.51 14.10
N CYS A 276 19.40 5.48 13.22
CA CYS A 276 18.21 4.74 12.80
C CYS A 276 17.09 5.63 12.23
N LEU A 277 17.46 6.67 11.50
CA LEU A 277 16.51 7.61 10.87
C LEU A 277 15.84 6.99 9.64
N SER A 278 14.55 7.21 9.46
CA SER A 278 13.79 6.63 8.34
C SER A 278 14.15 7.28 7.00
N PHE A 279 14.68 6.49 6.06
CA PHE A 279 15.05 6.97 4.74
C PHE A 279 13.84 7.35 3.86
N ASP A 280 12.66 6.79 4.11
CA ASP A 280 11.40 7.23 3.48
C ASP A 280 11.05 8.68 3.89
N CYS A 281 11.18 8.99 5.18
CA CYS A 281 10.99 10.34 5.69
C CYS A 281 12.08 11.29 5.17
N ALA A 282 13.34 10.83 5.11
CA ALA A 282 14.45 11.61 4.56
C ALA A 282 14.18 12.05 3.11
N LEU A 283 13.77 11.11 2.24
CA LEU A 283 13.44 11.42 0.84
C LEU A 283 12.17 12.27 0.70
N GLN A 284 11.18 12.08 1.58
CA GLN A 284 9.99 12.93 1.61
C GLN A 284 10.34 14.39 1.97
N ASP A 285 11.03 14.63 3.07
CA ASP A 285 11.34 15.99 3.51
C ASP A 285 12.42 16.64 2.63
N LEU A 286 13.33 15.87 2.03
CA LEU A 286 14.23 16.36 0.96
C LEU A 286 13.44 16.86 -0.26
N ALA A 287 12.41 16.12 -0.70
CA ALA A 287 11.52 16.56 -1.77
C ALA A 287 10.72 17.82 -1.38
N VAL A 288 10.29 17.94 -0.12
CA VAL A 288 9.64 19.17 0.39
C VAL A 288 10.60 20.37 0.41
N ILE A 289 11.87 20.17 0.80
CA ILE A 289 12.89 21.22 0.76
C ILE A 289 13.18 21.64 -0.68
N LEU A 290 13.38 20.69 -1.61
CA LEU A 290 13.58 20.97 -3.04
C LEU A 290 12.38 21.72 -3.65
N HIS A 291 11.15 21.34 -3.31
CA HIS A 291 9.95 22.06 -3.71
C HIS A 291 9.91 23.51 -3.17
N ARG A 292 10.30 23.73 -1.90
CA ARG A 292 10.44 25.08 -1.34
C ARG A 292 11.52 25.90 -2.05
N ILE A 293 12.65 25.30 -2.43
CA ILE A 293 13.71 25.98 -3.19
C ILE A 293 13.21 26.36 -4.60
N ALA A 294 12.48 25.49 -5.28
CA ALA A 294 11.85 25.80 -6.57
C ALA A 294 10.82 26.95 -6.46
N LEU A 295 9.99 26.95 -5.41
CA LEU A 295 9.07 28.07 -5.13
C LEU A 295 9.82 29.37 -4.84
N ALA A 296 10.95 29.32 -4.12
CA ALA A 296 11.77 30.50 -3.81
C ALA A 296 12.34 31.15 -5.09
N GLN A 297 12.67 30.35 -6.10
CA GLN A 297 13.12 30.86 -7.41
C GLN A 297 11.97 31.42 -8.25
N ALA A 298 10.86 30.69 -8.36
CA ALA A 298 9.76 31.05 -9.26
C ALA A 298 8.86 32.17 -8.73
N VAL A 299 8.57 32.16 -7.42
CA VAL A 299 7.70 33.14 -6.74
C VAL A 299 8.26 33.44 -5.34
N PRO A 300 9.26 34.34 -5.22
CA PRO A 300 9.86 34.69 -3.91
C PRO A 300 8.84 35.14 -2.86
N GLN A 301 7.72 35.73 -3.28
CA GLN A 301 6.62 36.18 -2.41
C GLN A 301 5.77 35.05 -1.82
N ALA A 302 5.93 33.80 -2.28
CA ALA A 302 5.15 32.66 -1.80
C ALA A 302 5.69 32.02 -0.50
N ILE A 303 6.85 32.49 -0.01
CA ILE A 303 7.52 31.96 1.19
C ILE A 303 7.57 33.07 2.23
N GLY A 304 6.96 32.84 3.39
CA GLY A 304 7.06 33.75 4.54
C GLY A 304 8.46 33.78 5.12
N GLU A 305 8.94 34.97 5.49
CA GLU A 305 10.25 35.18 6.11
C GLU A 305 10.30 34.64 7.56
N ASP A 306 9.15 34.33 8.16
CA ASP A 306 8.99 33.75 9.51
C ASP A 306 9.52 32.30 9.65
N ILE A 307 9.98 31.68 8.57
CA ILE A 307 10.43 30.28 8.52
C ILE A 307 11.93 30.22 8.91
N PRO A 308 12.34 29.46 9.96
CA PRO A 308 13.73 29.41 10.40
C PRO A 308 14.73 29.01 9.30
N GLU A 309 14.33 28.13 8.40
CA GLU A 309 15.16 27.64 7.31
C GLU A 309 15.23 28.59 6.10
N TYR A 310 14.51 29.72 6.11
CA TYR A 310 14.44 30.69 5.01
C TYR A 310 15.82 31.12 4.51
N VAL A 311 16.78 31.30 5.42
CA VAL A 311 18.16 31.70 5.07
C VAL A 311 18.89 30.62 4.26
N ARG A 312 18.82 29.33 4.64
CA ARG A 312 19.42 28.22 3.86
C ARG A 312 18.69 28.03 2.53
N ILE A 313 17.36 28.10 2.52
CA ILE A 313 16.54 27.99 1.29
C ILE A 313 16.87 29.13 0.31
N SER A 314 16.96 30.38 0.78
CA SER A 314 17.29 31.57 -0.04
C SER A 314 18.74 31.60 -0.53
N ALA A 315 19.66 30.90 0.15
CA ALA A 315 21.02 30.69 -0.33
C ALA A 315 21.05 29.62 -1.44
N LEU A 316 20.46 28.44 -1.20
CA LEU A 316 20.42 27.34 -2.17
C LEU A 316 19.67 27.74 -3.46
N ALA A 317 18.59 28.51 -3.35
CA ALA A 317 17.83 29.05 -4.48
C ALA A 317 18.62 30.02 -5.37
N LYS A 318 19.77 30.55 -4.92
CA LYS A 318 20.68 31.40 -5.72
C LYS A 318 21.84 30.62 -6.34
N ILE A 319 22.08 29.39 -5.88
CA ILE A 319 23.18 28.53 -6.32
C ILE A 319 22.69 27.54 -7.38
N LEU A 320 21.69 26.73 -7.03
CA LEU A 320 21.18 25.65 -7.88
C LEU A 320 20.45 26.20 -9.13
N MET A 321 20.62 25.55 -10.28
CA MET A 321 19.81 25.89 -11.46
C MET A 321 18.38 25.34 -11.31
N PRO A 322 17.35 25.98 -11.92
CA PRO A 322 15.97 25.48 -11.86
C PRO A 322 15.84 24.03 -12.35
N ASP A 323 16.56 23.67 -13.42
CA ASP A 323 16.56 22.33 -14.00
C ASP A 323 17.16 21.29 -13.04
N ASP A 324 18.24 21.63 -12.33
CA ASP A 324 18.86 20.77 -11.30
C ASP A 324 17.85 20.46 -10.17
N ILE A 325 17.08 21.46 -9.74
CA ILE A 325 16.10 21.32 -8.66
C ILE A 325 14.94 20.43 -9.11
N GLN A 326 14.44 20.58 -10.34
CA GLN A 326 13.40 19.69 -10.88
C GLN A 326 13.92 18.25 -11.02
N LEU A 327 15.15 18.08 -11.49
CA LEU A 327 15.81 16.77 -11.61
C LEU A 327 15.99 16.10 -10.24
N PHE A 328 16.53 16.80 -9.24
CA PHE A 328 16.68 16.25 -7.88
C PHE A 328 15.32 15.96 -7.23
N TYR A 329 14.31 16.82 -7.43
CA TYR A 329 12.96 16.59 -6.93
C TYR A 329 12.35 15.33 -7.55
N GLN A 330 12.51 15.12 -8.86
CA GLN A 330 12.06 13.90 -9.52
C GLN A 330 12.82 12.66 -9.03
N ILE A 331 14.15 12.74 -8.89
CA ILE A 331 14.96 11.63 -8.38
C ILE A 331 14.60 11.28 -6.93
N ALA A 332 14.28 12.26 -6.07
CA ALA A 332 13.81 12.02 -4.70
C ALA A 332 12.46 11.28 -4.68
N LEU A 333 11.49 11.71 -5.51
CA LEU A 333 10.19 11.05 -5.63
C LEU A 333 10.30 9.63 -6.19
N HIS A 334 11.11 9.42 -7.23
CA HIS A 334 11.34 8.10 -7.82
C HIS A 334 12.09 7.18 -6.84
N GLY A 335 13.14 7.69 -6.19
CA GLY A 335 13.93 6.95 -5.19
C GLY A 335 13.11 6.50 -3.99
N ARG A 336 12.14 7.32 -3.54
CA ARG A 336 11.19 6.94 -2.50
C ARG A 336 10.28 5.77 -2.92
N GLY A 337 9.81 5.76 -4.17
CA GLY A 337 9.07 4.62 -4.73
C GLY A 337 9.92 3.35 -4.82
N ASP A 338 11.15 3.49 -5.33
CA ASP A 338 12.13 2.42 -5.45
C ASP A 338 12.62 1.87 -4.09
N LEU A 339 12.50 2.63 -2.99
CA LEU A 339 12.99 2.23 -1.66
C LEU A 339 12.40 0.88 -1.20
N SER A 340 11.13 0.63 -1.50
CA SER A 340 10.43 -0.63 -1.21
C SER A 340 10.84 -1.82 -2.11
N LEU A 341 11.61 -1.55 -3.16
CA LEU A 341 12.12 -2.53 -4.14
C LEU A 341 13.64 -2.73 -4.03
N ALA A 342 14.31 -1.95 -3.18
CA ALA A 342 15.72 -2.07 -2.87
C ALA A 342 16.01 -3.35 -2.06
N PRO A 343 17.26 -3.86 -2.05
CA PRO A 343 17.62 -5.01 -1.19
C PRO A 343 17.53 -4.67 0.31
N ASP A 344 17.74 -3.39 0.65
CA ASP A 344 17.63 -2.79 1.98
C ASP A 344 17.44 -1.26 1.82
N GLU A 345 16.91 -0.58 2.86
CA GLU A 345 16.58 0.85 2.77
C GLU A 345 17.82 1.74 2.58
N TYR A 346 18.94 1.42 3.23
CA TYR A 346 20.20 2.16 3.11
C TYR A 346 20.74 2.10 1.67
N ALA A 347 20.73 0.92 1.04
CA ALA A 347 21.10 0.74 -0.36
C ALA A 347 20.16 1.51 -1.31
N GLY A 348 18.85 1.54 -1.03
CA GLY A 348 17.89 2.34 -1.80
C GLY A 348 18.14 3.85 -1.69
N PHE A 349 18.44 4.32 -0.47
CA PHE A 349 18.76 5.72 -0.19
C PHE A 349 20.08 6.16 -0.82
N THR A 350 21.16 5.42 -0.59
CA THR A 350 22.48 5.72 -1.17
C THR A 350 22.48 5.63 -2.69
N MET A 351 21.78 4.66 -3.30
CA MET A 351 21.57 4.64 -4.76
C MET A 351 20.78 5.85 -5.26
N THR A 352 19.87 6.40 -4.47
CA THR A 352 19.13 7.62 -4.81
C THR A 352 20.04 8.86 -4.77
N LEU A 353 20.90 8.99 -3.76
CA LEU A 353 21.92 10.06 -3.71
C LEU A 353 22.96 9.93 -4.84
N LEU A 354 23.41 8.72 -5.15
CA LEU A 354 24.32 8.44 -6.27
C LEU A 354 23.68 8.80 -7.61
N ARG A 355 22.38 8.50 -7.82
CA ARG A 355 21.64 8.95 -9.00
C ARG A 355 21.68 10.47 -9.13
N MET A 356 21.38 11.22 -8.05
CA MET A 356 21.45 12.69 -8.06
C MET A 356 22.83 13.20 -8.48
N LEU A 357 23.92 12.65 -7.92
CA LEU A 357 25.29 12.98 -8.35
C LEU A 357 25.53 12.69 -9.84
N THR A 358 25.16 11.50 -10.32
CA THR A 358 25.48 11.06 -11.70
C THR A 358 24.72 11.84 -12.78
N PHE A 359 23.52 12.34 -12.48
CA PHE A 359 22.72 13.10 -13.43
C PHE A 359 22.87 14.62 -13.29
N MET A 360 23.55 15.13 -12.25
CA MET A 360 23.82 16.56 -12.12
C MET A 360 24.74 17.06 -13.25
N PRO A 361 24.29 17.97 -14.13
CA PRO A 361 25.05 18.41 -15.30
C PRO A 361 26.38 19.09 -14.95
N GLU A 362 27.29 19.17 -15.92
CA GLU A 362 28.66 19.70 -15.72
C GLU A 362 28.76 21.24 -15.68
N GLY A 363 27.63 21.95 -15.66
CA GLY A 363 27.57 23.43 -15.67
C GLY A 363 28.31 24.13 -14.52
N PHE A 364 28.65 23.41 -13.45
CA PHE A 364 29.45 23.90 -12.33
C PHE A 364 30.98 23.78 -12.52
N ALA A 365 31.48 23.12 -13.58
CA ALA A 365 32.90 22.79 -13.76
C ALA A 365 33.70 23.83 -14.60
N ALA A 366 33.28 25.09 -14.62
CA ALA A 366 33.80 26.11 -15.53
C ALA A 366 34.96 26.99 -14.99
N ASN A 367 35.71 26.57 -13.96
CA ASN A 367 36.93 27.32 -13.56
C ASN A 367 38.01 26.51 -12.76
N GLN A 368 38.36 25.31 -13.23
CA GLN A 368 39.63 24.65 -12.88
C GLN A 368 39.97 23.50 -13.84
N GLN A 369 40.83 23.76 -14.83
CA GLN A 369 41.42 22.73 -15.69
C GLN A 369 42.90 22.52 -15.34
N PRO A 370 43.31 21.29 -14.97
CA PRO A 370 44.69 20.83 -15.16
C PRO A 370 45.03 20.73 -16.66
N PRO A 371 46.29 20.93 -17.07
CA PRO A 371 46.65 21.00 -18.49
C PRO A 371 46.52 19.65 -19.21
N GLN A 372 45.91 19.68 -20.40
CA GLN A 372 45.83 18.52 -21.30
C GLN A 372 47.15 18.25 -22.01
N VAL A 373 47.50 16.98 -22.18
CA VAL A 373 48.63 16.53 -23.00
C VAL A 373 48.12 16.22 -24.42
N PRO A 374 48.77 16.69 -25.50
CA PRO A 374 48.21 16.61 -26.85
C PRO A 374 48.21 15.19 -27.43
N PRO A 375 47.23 14.84 -28.29
CA PRO A 375 47.15 13.53 -28.94
C PRO A 375 48.18 13.38 -30.06
N ILE A 376 48.83 12.21 -30.13
CA ILE A 376 49.68 11.81 -31.26
C ILE A 376 48.80 11.27 -32.40
N ASN A 377 49.13 11.64 -33.63
CA ASN A 377 48.33 11.41 -34.83
C ASN A 377 49.07 10.52 -35.84
N THR A 378 48.50 9.36 -36.18
CA THR A 378 49.03 8.48 -37.24
C THR A 378 47.92 7.96 -38.17
N GLN A 379 47.86 8.60 -39.34
CA GLN A 379 47.28 8.16 -40.61
C GLN A 379 47.95 6.85 -41.12
N HIS A 380 47.48 6.08 -42.10
CA HIS A 380 46.26 6.03 -42.95
C HIS A 380 46.20 4.63 -43.64
N LEU A 381 45.02 4.21 -44.15
CA LEU A 381 44.74 3.47 -45.43
C LEU A 381 43.40 2.68 -45.31
N VAL A 382 42.24 2.96 -45.94
CA VAL A 382 41.87 3.39 -47.33
C VAL A 382 42.12 2.25 -48.34
N LYS A 383 41.15 1.53 -48.96
CA LYS A 383 39.66 1.53 -49.12
C LYS A 383 39.19 0.04 -49.26
N ALA A 384 37.93 -0.41 -49.42
CA ALA A 384 36.57 0.14 -49.65
C ALA A 384 35.51 -0.84 -49.03
N GLY A 385 34.17 -0.77 -49.17
CA GLY A 385 33.27 0.23 -49.78
C GLY A 385 32.20 -0.34 -50.76
N HIS A 386 31.05 -0.84 -50.26
CA HIS A 386 29.78 -0.93 -51.01
C HIS A 386 28.52 -0.96 -50.10
N LYS A 387 27.31 -0.80 -50.68
CA LYS A 387 26.03 -0.57 -49.98
C LYS A 387 25.14 -1.84 -49.82
N PRO A 388 24.11 -1.81 -48.94
CA PRO A 388 23.40 -3.01 -48.49
C PRO A 388 22.13 -3.37 -49.29
N GLN A 389 21.79 -4.66 -49.31
CA GLN A 389 20.47 -5.25 -49.60
C GLN A 389 20.51 -6.78 -49.32
N PRO A 390 19.37 -7.47 -49.21
CA PRO A 390 18.46 -7.47 -48.06
C PRO A 390 18.50 -8.81 -47.29
N ILE A 391 17.74 -8.91 -46.19
CA ILE A 391 17.57 -10.16 -45.43
C ILE A 391 16.73 -11.16 -46.27
N PRO A 392 17.20 -12.40 -46.52
CA PRO A 392 16.33 -13.49 -46.94
C PRO A 392 15.59 -14.05 -45.72
N GLU A 393 14.26 -14.11 -45.78
CA GLU A 393 13.49 -14.91 -44.82
C GLU A 393 13.76 -16.40 -45.07
N HIS A 394 14.67 -16.98 -44.29
CA HIS A 394 14.82 -18.42 -44.21
C HIS A 394 14.20 -18.94 -42.92
N THR A 395 13.02 -19.52 -43.06
CA THR A 395 12.54 -20.62 -42.21
C THR A 395 13.28 -21.90 -42.59
N PRO A 396 14.00 -22.57 -41.67
CA PRO A 396 14.25 -24.00 -41.75
C PRO A 396 13.19 -24.74 -40.93
N GLN A 397 12.68 -25.83 -41.48
CA GLN A 397 11.70 -26.70 -40.82
C GLN A 397 12.37 -27.54 -39.71
N HIS A 398 11.54 -28.20 -38.89
CA HIS A 398 12.00 -29.22 -37.94
C HIS A 398 12.92 -30.25 -38.60
N VAL A 399 14.05 -30.55 -37.96
CA VAL A 399 14.82 -31.78 -38.18
C VAL A 399 14.87 -32.53 -36.85
N LEU A 400 14.07 -33.60 -36.76
CA LEU A 400 14.10 -34.57 -35.66
C LEU A 400 14.93 -35.79 -36.10
N ALA A 401 16.17 -35.91 -35.62
CA ALA A 401 16.89 -37.19 -35.54
C ALA A 401 18.21 -37.04 -34.74
N ASP A 402 18.16 -37.29 -33.43
CA ASP A 402 18.99 -38.33 -32.80
C ASP A 402 18.43 -38.61 -31.39
N ASN A 403 18.06 -39.86 -31.12
CA ASN A 403 17.18 -40.31 -30.01
C ASN A 403 15.76 -39.68 -29.97
N PRO A 404 14.71 -40.40 -30.43
CA PRO A 404 13.32 -39.99 -30.26
C PRO A 404 12.85 -39.87 -28.79
N ASP A 405 13.47 -40.59 -27.87
CA ASP A 405 13.01 -40.77 -26.48
C ASP A 405 13.55 -39.72 -25.47
N LEU A 406 14.18 -38.65 -25.94
CA LEU A 406 14.80 -37.64 -25.06
C LEU A 406 14.36 -36.22 -25.38
N THR A 407 13.13 -35.86 -25.00
CA THR A 407 12.67 -34.45 -25.06
C THR A 407 13.21 -33.62 -23.89
N TRP A 408 13.41 -32.32 -24.09
CA TRP A 408 13.90 -31.41 -23.03
C TRP A 408 13.08 -31.48 -21.72
N PRO A 409 11.72 -31.52 -21.73
CA PRO A 409 10.94 -31.73 -20.50
C PRO A 409 11.30 -33.02 -19.74
N GLN A 410 11.46 -34.15 -20.41
CA GLN A 410 11.89 -35.41 -19.78
C GLN A 410 13.32 -35.29 -19.23
N LEU A 411 14.20 -34.58 -19.93
CA LEU A 411 15.57 -34.30 -19.52
C LEU A 411 15.59 -33.48 -18.21
N THR A 412 14.82 -32.39 -18.12
CA THR A 412 14.72 -31.55 -16.91
C THR A 412 14.14 -32.27 -15.69
N GLN A 413 13.36 -33.34 -15.88
CA GLN A 413 12.86 -34.18 -14.78
C GLN A 413 13.89 -35.21 -14.29
N ARG A 414 14.82 -35.64 -15.17
CA ARG A 414 15.91 -36.56 -14.81
C ARG A 414 17.11 -35.82 -14.20
N LEU A 415 17.37 -34.59 -14.62
CA LEU A 415 18.36 -33.71 -13.97
C LEU A 415 17.86 -33.28 -12.59
N LYS A 416 18.57 -33.65 -11.52
CA LYS A 416 18.25 -33.27 -10.12
C LYS A 416 18.64 -31.81 -9.82
N LEU A 417 18.13 -30.87 -10.61
CA LEU A 417 18.37 -29.42 -10.45
C LEU A 417 17.60 -28.86 -9.25
N ALA A 418 18.20 -27.88 -8.57
CA ALA A 418 17.63 -27.22 -7.39
C ALA A 418 17.73 -25.68 -7.49
N GLY A 419 16.75 -24.99 -6.87
CA GLY A 419 16.67 -23.53 -6.85
C GLY A 419 16.50 -22.89 -8.24
N MET A 420 17.04 -21.68 -8.43
CA MET A 420 16.87 -20.89 -9.66
C MET A 420 17.36 -21.60 -10.94
N ALA A 421 18.35 -22.49 -10.85
CA ALA A 421 18.80 -23.30 -11.97
C ALA A 421 17.71 -24.28 -12.47
N LYS A 422 16.85 -24.77 -11.57
CA LYS A 422 15.66 -25.56 -11.95
C LYS A 422 14.61 -24.69 -12.64
N MET A 423 14.37 -23.48 -12.12
CA MET A 423 13.41 -22.54 -12.72
C MET A 423 13.83 -22.12 -14.14
N LEU A 424 15.11 -21.79 -14.36
CA LEU A 424 15.61 -21.48 -15.70
C LEU A 424 15.34 -22.64 -16.67
N ALA A 425 15.66 -23.88 -16.28
CA ALA A 425 15.46 -25.07 -17.10
C ALA A 425 13.97 -25.40 -17.36
N GLN A 426 13.09 -25.15 -16.39
CA GLN A 426 11.64 -25.37 -16.53
C GLN A 426 10.95 -24.30 -17.40
N HIS A 427 11.51 -23.08 -17.46
CA HIS A 427 10.99 -21.97 -18.27
C HIS A 427 11.71 -21.78 -19.61
N SER A 428 12.74 -22.60 -19.91
CA SER A 428 13.42 -22.63 -21.21
C SER A 428 12.84 -23.70 -22.15
N GLU A 429 12.77 -23.38 -23.45
CA GLU A 429 12.45 -24.32 -24.55
C GLU A 429 13.74 -24.63 -25.33
N ALA A 430 14.03 -25.91 -25.56
CA ALA A 430 15.19 -26.29 -26.37
C ALA A 430 14.90 -26.10 -27.87
N LYS A 431 15.73 -25.30 -28.54
CA LYS A 431 15.68 -25.10 -30.00
C LYS A 431 16.58 -26.09 -30.75
N ILE A 432 17.71 -26.47 -30.13
CA ILE A 432 18.57 -27.56 -30.59
C ILE A 432 18.87 -28.46 -29.39
N LEU A 433 18.80 -29.77 -29.61
CA LEU A 433 19.12 -30.79 -28.61
C LEU A 433 19.85 -31.94 -29.31
N SER A 434 21.18 -31.99 -29.17
CA SER A 434 22.02 -33.11 -29.63
C SER A 434 22.94 -33.59 -28.50
N ALA A 435 23.68 -34.68 -28.75
CA ALA A 435 24.60 -35.25 -27.77
C ALA A 435 25.80 -34.35 -27.45
N ASP A 436 26.14 -33.41 -28.32
CA ASP A 436 27.32 -32.53 -28.19
C ASP A 436 26.95 -31.03 -28.03
N LYS A 437 25.75 -30.60 -28.47
CA LYS A 437 25.28 -29.22 -28.34
C LYS A 437 23.81 -29.12 -27.94
N ILE A 438 23.51 -28.21 -27.01
CA ILE A 438 22.15 -27.86 -26.58
C ILE A 438 21.98 -26.33 -26.65
N GLU A 439 20.90 -25.86 -27.29
CA GLU A 439 20.54 -24.44 -27.37
C GLU A 439 19.19 -24.18 -26.72
N LEU A 440 19.16 -23.33 -25.69
CA LEU A 440 17.98 -23.07 -24.87
C LEU A 440 17.47 -21.63 -25.08
N CYS A 441 16.20 -21.52 -25.47
CA CYS A 441 15.49 -20.26 -25.61
C CYS A 441 14.75 -19.92 -24.31
N VAL A 442 14.98 -18.72 -23.77
CA VAL A 442 14.36 -18.20 -22.55
C VAL A 442 13.49 -16.98 -22.91
N PRO A 443 12.28 -16.83 -22.37
CA PRO A 443 11.46 -15.65 -22.66
C PRO A 443 12.05 -14.40 -22.02
N GLU A 444 11.77 -13.25 -22.62
CA GLU A 444 12.24 -11.96 -22.12
C GLU A 444 11.80 -11.66 -20.67
N ALA A 445 10.61 -12.13 -20.27
CA ALA A 445 10.12 -12.04 -18.89
C ALA A 445 11.02 -12.77 -17.85
N HIS A 446 11.79 -13.78 -18.26
CA HIS A 446 12.71 -14.53 -17.41
C HIS A 446 14.20 -14.27 -17.72
N LYS A 447 14.49 -13.20 -18.48
CA LYS A 447 15.86 -12.74 -18.81
C LYS A 447 16.75 -12.54 -17.57
N HIS A 448 16.17 -12.17 -16.43
CA HIS A 448 16.87 -12.02 -15.15
C HIS A 448 17.46 -13.33 -14.60
N LEU A 449 16.98 -14.51 -15.03
CA LEU A 449 17.52 -15.81 -14.60
C LEU A 449 18.79 -16.21 -15.37
N LEU A 450 19.22 -15.46 -16.41
CA LEU A 450 20.37 -15.78 -17.26
C LEU A 450 21.74 -15.42 -16.64
N GLU A 451 21.88 -15.49 -15.31
CA GLU A 451 23.19 -15.40 -14.66
C GLU A 451 24.06 -16.62 -15.00
N LYS A 452 25.35 -16.40 -15.29
CA LYS A 452 26.34 -17.49 -15.49
C LYS A 452 26.28 -18.56 -14.40
N LYS A 453 26.17 -18.13 -13.13
CA LYS A 453 26.04 -18.97 -11.94
C LYS A 453 24.91 -20.03 -11.99
N TYR A 454 23.88 -19.83 -12.81
CA TYR A 454 22.82 -20.81 -13.06
C TYR A 454 23.04 -21.60 -14.36
N GLN A 455 23.61 -20.97 -15.39
CA GLN A 455 24.05 -21.63 -16.63
C GLN A 455 25.12 -22.70 -16.33
N ASP A 456 26.16 -22.35 -15.58
CA ASP A 456 27.26 -23.23 -15.14
C ASP A 456 26.72 -24.48 -14.40
N LYS A 457 25.69 -24.31 -13.56
CA LYS A 457 25.04 -25.40 -12.82
C LYS A 457 24.26 -26.36 -13.73
N ILE A 458 23.59 -25.83 -14.76
CA ILE A 458 22.87 -26.66 -15.73
C ILE A 458 23.86 -27.38 -16.65
N GLN A 459 24.93 -26.70 -17.10
CA GLN A 459 25.99 -27.33 -17.88
C GLN A 459 26.72 -28.42 -17.08
N SER A 460 27.03 -28.19 -15.80
CA SER A 460 27.59 -29.22 -14.92
C SER A 460 26.65 -30.43 -14.75
N ALA A 461 25.35 -30.20 -14.60
CA ALA A 461 24.36 -31.28 -14.49
C ALA A 461 24.22 -32.07 -15.81
N LEU A 462 24.23 -31.40 -16.96
CA LEU A 462 24.22 -32.03 -18.29
C LEU A 462 25.49 -32.84 -18.56
N ASN A 463 26.66 -32.26 -18.31
CA ASN A 463 27.95 -32.96 -18.45
C ASN A 463 28.01 -34.21 -17.56
N THR A 464 27.42 -34.15 -16.36
CA THR A 464 27.29 -35.30 -15.45
C THR A 464 26.33 -36.37 -15.99
N PHE A 465 25.23 -35.96 -16.64
CA PHE A 465 24.22 -36.88 -17.18
C PHE A 465 24.67 -37.60 -18.46
N PHE A 466 25.41 -36.91 -19.34
CA PHE A 466 25.92 -37.46 -20.60
C PHE A 466 27.35 -38.02 -20.53
N GLY A 467 28.07 -37.80 -19.43
CA GLY A 467 29.43 -38.30 -19.22
C GLY A 467 30.51 -37.64 -20.10
N LYS A 468 30.18 -36.52 -20.75
CA LYS A 468 31.03 -35.76 -21.68
C LYS A 468 30.75 -34.26 -21.54
N PRO A 469 31.70 -33.36 -21.86
CA PRO A 469 31.45 -31.93 -21.91
C PRO A 469 30.56 -31.56 -23.12
N ILE A 470 29.45 -30.88 -22.85
CA ILE A 470 28.48 -30.40 -23.86
C ILE A 470 28.54 -28.88 -23.99
N ALA A 471 28.42 -28.38 -25.22
CA ALA A 471 28.25 -26.96 -25.49
C ALA A 471 26.80 -26.54 -25.18
N LEU A 472 26.61 -25.59 -24.27
CA LEU A 472 25.31 -25.11 -23.80
C LEU A 472 25.18 -23.60 -24.06
N ASP A 473 24.39 -23.22 -25.06
CA ASP A 473 24.11 -21.82 -25.38
C ASP A 473 22.72 -21.41 -24.92
N PHE A 474 22.57 -20.15 -24.46
CA PHE A 474 21.31 -19.56 -24.05
C PHE A 474 21.01 -18.30 -24.86
N PHE A 475 19.77 -18.19 -25.36
CA PHE A 475 19.29 -17.03 -26.11
C PHE A 475 17.95 -16.53 -25.57
N VAL A 476 17.72 -15.21 -25.62
CA VAL A 476 16.43 -14.62 -25.30
C VAL A 476 15.57 -14.56 -26.56
N GLY A 477 14.31 -14.97 -26.48
CA GLY A 477 13.38 -14.86 -27.62
C GLY A 477 11.98 -15.39 -27.33
N SER A 478 11.12 -15.33 -28.35
CA SER A 478 9.79 -15.94 -28.31
C SER A 478 9.88 -17.47 -28.23
N ILE A 479 8.98 -18.04 -27.42
CA ILE A 479 8.81 -19.48 -27.20
C ILE A 479 7.59 -19.98 -27.99
N THR A 480 7.61 -21.21 -28.49
CA THR A 480 6.43 -21.83 -29.14
C THR A 480 5.41 -22.39 -28.14
N GLY A 481 5.78 -22.51 -26.86
CA GLY A 481 4.91 -22.92 -25.77
C GLY A 481 5.09 -24.37 -25.33
N LEU A 482 6.21 -25.01 -25.71
CA LEU A 482 6.60 -26.36 -25.29
C LEU A 482 7.58 -26.33 -24.09
N THR A 483 7.46 -25.33 -23.21
CA THR A 483 8.25 -25.31 -21.96
C THR A 483 7.83 -26.44 -21.02
N PRO A 484 8.77 -27.02 -20.26
CA PRO A 484 8.43 -28.00 -19.22
C PRO A 484 7.36 -27.48 -18.24
N ALA A 485 7.42 -26.19 -17.86
CA ALA A 485 6.41 -25.56 -17.01
C ALA A 485 5.00 -25.53 -17.65
N ALA A 486 4.86 -25.10 -18.91
CA ALA A 486 3.55 -25.05 -19.57
C ALA A 486 2.94 -26.45 -19.80
N ILE A 487 3.79 -27.46 -20.01
CA ILE A 487 3.36 -28.86 -20.15
C ILE A 487 2.91 -29.43 -18.79
N GLN A 488 3.62 -29.13 -17.69
CA GLN A 488 3.19 -29.50 -16.34
C GLN A 488 1.88 -28.82 -15.96
N GLN A 489 1.75 -27.50 -16.19
CA GLN A 489 0.53 -26.74 -15.91
C GLN A 489 -0.68 -27.33 -16.64
N ARG A 490 -0.60 -27.57 -17.95
CA ARG A 490 -1.68 -28.20 -18.74
C ARG A 490 -2.04 -29.61 -18.24
N ALA A 491 -1.08 -30.37 -17.73
CA ALA A 491 -1.33 -31.69 -17.16
C ALA A 491 -2.00 -31.64 -15.78
N GLU A 492 -1.71 -30.62 -14.98
CA GLU A 492 -2.36 -30.35 -13.69
C GLU A 492 -3.79 -29.81 -13.89
N GLU A 493 -3.98 -28.85 -14.80
CA GLU A 493 -5.28 -28.34 -15.24
C GLU A 493 -6.20 -29.48 -15.74
N LYS A 494 -5.67 -30.40 -16.57
CA LYS A 494 -6.44 -31.56 -17.05
C LYS A 494 -6.83 -32.51 -15.90
N LYS A 495 -5.92 -32.81 -14.98
CA LYS A 495 -6.21 -33.66 -13.81
C LYS A 495 -7.22 -33.01 -12.86
N GLN A 496 -7.19 -31.68 -12.72
CA GLN A 496 -8.16 -30.96 -11.91
C GLN A 496 -9.55 -30.97 -12.57
N ALA A 497 -9.63 -30.78 -13.89
CA ALA A 497 -10.88 -30.93 -14.65
C ALA A 497 -11.46 -32.36 -14.58
N GLU A 498 -10.60 -33.38 -14.68
CA GLU A 498 -11.00 -34.79 -14.50
C GLU A 498 -11.51 -35.07 -13.07
N ALA A 499 -10.89 -34.49 -12.05
CA ALA A 499 -11.33 -34.61 -10.65
C ALA A 499 -12.66 -33.88 -10.38
N ILE A 500 -12.87 -32.69 -10.95
CA ILE A 500 -14.15 -31.96 -10.87
C ILE A 500 -15.26 -32.79 -11.53
N ALA A 501 -15.04 -33.24 -12.77
CA ALA A 501 -16.02 -34.01 -13.54
C ALA A 501 -16.28 -35.42 -12.98
N ALA A 502 -15.44 -35.93 -12.08
CA ALA A 502 -15.70 -37.15 -11.32
C ALA A 502 -16.65 -36.88 -10.14
N ILE A 503 -16.40 -35.82 -9.36
CA ILE A 503 -17.22 -35.46 -8.19
C ILE A 503 -18.61 -34.94 -8.60
N GLU A 504 -18.71 -34.22 -9.71
CA GLU A 504 -20.01 -33.83 -10.32
C GLU A 504 -20.86 -35.03 -10.79
N LYS A 505 -20.25 -36.22 -10.92
CA LYS A 505 -20.90 -37.47 -11.35
C LYS A 505 -21.00 -38.51 -10.23
N ASP A 506 -20.59 -38.17 -9.01
CA ASP A 506 -20.77 -39.04 -7.86
C ASP A 506 -22.26 -39.04 -7.47
N PRO A 507 -22.95 -40.21 -7.43
CA PRO A 507 -24.38 -40.27 -7.15
C PRO A 507 -24.72 -39.76 -5.74
N ILE A 508 -23.81 -39.87 -4.77
CA ILE A 508 -24.02 -39.33 -3.41
C ILE A 508 -23.99 -37.81 -3.44
N VAL A 509 -23.10 -37.22 -4.24
CA VAL A 509 -23.00 -35.77 -4.39
C VAL A 509 -24.22 -35.23 -5.14
N GLN A 510 -24.72 -35.94 -6.16
CA GLN A 510 -25.96 -35.58 -6.85
C GLN A 510 -27.18 -35.67 -5.92
N GLU A 511 -27.30 -36.74 -5.13
CA GLU A 511 -28.39 -36.89 -4.14
C GLU A 511 -28.35 -35.78 -3.07
N LEU A 512 -27.16 -35.37 -2.61
CA LEU A 512 -27.00 -34.25 -1.68
C LEU A 512 -27.36 -32.89 -2.30
N ILE A 513 -27.09 -32.69 -3.59
CA ILE A 513 -27.49 -31.48 -4.32
C ILE A 513 -29.03 -31.45 -4.47
N GLU A 514 -29.65 -32.56 -4.85
CA GLU A 514 -31.11 -32.64 -5.05
C GLU A 514 -31.91 -32.57 -3.74
N GLN A 515 -31.43 -33.17 -2.64
CA GLN A 515 -32.15 -33.18 -1.36
C GLN A 515 -31.92 -31.92 -0.51
N PHE A 516 -30.78 -31.21 -0.66
CA PHE A 516 -30.38 -30.13 0.26
C PHE A 516 -29.99 -28.80 -0.43
N ASP A 517 -30.19 -28.63 -1.75
CA ASP A 517 -29.72 -27.47 -2.56
C ASP A 517 -28.21 -27.16 -2.35
N ALA A 518 -27.44 -28.22 -2.11
CA ALA A 518 -26.01 -28.14 -1.80
C ALA A 518 -25.20 -27.63 -3.00
N LYS A 519 -24.09 -26.92 -2.74
CA LYS A 519 -23.29 -26.26 -3.78
C LYS A 519 -21.84 -26.70 -3.74
N LEU A 520 -21.38 -27.29 -4.85
CA LEU A 520 -20.03 -27.81 -5.00
C LEU A 520 -18.99 -26.68 -5.00
N ILE A 521 -18.07 -26.70 -4.02
CA ILE A 521 -16.97 -25.73 -3.95
C ILE A 521 -15.83 -26.22 -4.84
N ILE A 522 -15.97 -25.99 -6.15
CA ILE A 522 -15.01 -26.36 -7.21
C ILE A 522 -13.53 -26.12 -6.82
N PRO A 523 -13.10 -24.95 -6.29
CA PRO A 523 -11.68 -24.73 -5.97
C PRO A 523 -11.14 -25.51 -4.75
N SER A 524 -12.00 -26.21 -4.00
CA SER A 524 -11.57 -27.12 -2.91
C SER A 524 -11.25 -28.54 -3.41
N ILE A 525 -11.65 -28.89 -4.64
CA ILE A 525 -11.44 -30.20 -5.23
C ILE A 525 -9.96 -30.37 -5.56
N LYS A 526 -9.34 -31.40 -4.97
CA LYS A 526 -7.95 -31.79 -5.23
C LYS A 526 -7.93 -33.14 -5.95
N PRO A 527 -7.17 -33.29 -7.05
CA PRO A 527 -7.03 -34.58 -7.71
C PRO A 527 -6.34 -35.58 -6.78
N ILE A 528 -6.83 -36.83 -6.79
CA ILE A 528 -6.29 -37.90 -5.95
C ILE A 528 -4.82 -38.15 -6.33
N GLN A 529 -3.93 -37.94 -5.37
CA GLN A 529 -2.53 -38.33 -5.51
C GLN A 529 -2.43 -39.82 -5.20
N ASN A 530 -2.22 -40.65 -6.22
CA ASN A 530 -1.90 -42.07 -6.04
C ASN A 530 -0.57 -42.20 -5.30
N LYS A 531 -0.64 -42.35 -3.97
CA LYS A 531 0.43 -42.98 -3.18
C LYS A 531 0.51 -44.44 -3.63
N GLY A 532 1.56 -44.78 -4.38
CA GLY A 532 1.92 -46.18 -4.57
C GLY A 532 2.44 -46.77 -3.27
N ASP A 533 1.96 -47.97 -2.95
CA ASP A 533 2.55 -48.97 -2.06
C ASP A 533 3.30 -48.45 -0.81
N SER A 534 2.52 -48.17 0.24
CA SER A 534 2.99 -48.31 1.61
C SER A 534 1.94 -49.05 2.43
N ASN A 535 2.19 -50.33 2.75
CA ASN A 535 1.47 -51.01 3.82
C ASN A 535 1.65 -50.23 5.12
N ASP A 536 0.56 -49.90 5.79
CA ASP A 536 0.40 -50.22 7.21
C ASP A 536 -1.07 -50.09 7.61
N GLU A 537 -1.49 -50.90 8.58
CA GLU A 537 -2.87 -50.97 9.07
C GLU A 537 -3.13 -49.92 10.17
N ARG A 538 -4.19 -49.10 10.03
CA ARG A 538 -5.23 -48.80 11.05
C ARG A 538 -6.13 -47.62 10.68
#